data_AF-A0A1X1WJU7-F1
#
_entry.id   AF-A0A1X1WJU7-F1
#
_cell.length_a   1.000
_cell.length_b   1.000
_cell.length_c   1.000
_cell.angle_alpha   90.00
_cell.angle_beta   90.00
_cell.angle_gamma   90.00
#
_symmetry.space_group_name_H-M   'P 1'
#
loop_
_entity.id
_entity.type
_entity.pdbx_description
1 polymer ?
#
loop_
_entity_poly.entity_id
_entity_poly.type
_entity_poly.pdbx_seq_one_letter_code
_entity_poly.pdbx_strand_id
1 'polypeptide(L)'
;MVAVDLGDGPQVQAVDPARDAQTLTLHPRVTDTVTLSLLDWQDIIDRNALGFDQLKPPGLAEVTVLGADGEPIAPARAGGAGRDREIVVDCQQGPVIAVAGRFLHTSIRTTAGELLDGGPVAAQPCEPGPIALPAGQQELLISPGAAFVADGAQLSIAPEVATAPVTSADIAAWGPARREVRAPSSARMRVLVIPESINPGWVARTGSGARLTPVAVNGWQQGWLIPAGDGGTITLTFASDAVYRAGLGVGLSLLPLLAVLAFWRRRNGSSEDPPAVAWPSGRWAGVAVLAAGALIAGAVGAVVVAALLAVRHVVADRWRDGLTAGLGAGGIVSAGALLSRHPWRSPDGYAGHSASVQLLALISLAAVAASVVNAASPGRSKAAGSDPLH
;
A
#
# COMPACT_ATOMS: atom_id res chain seq x y z
N MET A 1 -17.62 35.85 25.70
CA MET A 1 -18.71 36.87 25.75
C MET A 1 -19.54 36.80 24.49
N VAL A 2 -20.81 37.21 24.54
CA VAL A 2 -21.69 37.32 23.37
C VAL A 2 -22.38 38.68 23.30
N ALA A 3 -22.74 39.13 22.11
CA ALA A 3 -23.61 40.27 21.88
C ALA A 3 -24.88 39.82 21.15
N VAL A 4 -26.03 40.24 21.67
CA VAL A 4 -27.34 39.99 21.05
C VAL A 4 -27.95 41.32 20.65
N ASP A 5 -28.24 41.50 19.37
CA ASP A 5 -28.89 42.70 18.84
C ASP A 5 -30.30 42.34 18.32
N LEU A 6 -31.31 42.97 18.92
CA LEU A 6 -32.72 42.84 18.53
C LEU A 6 -33.13 43.94 17.53
N GLY A 7 -32.17 44.72 17.03
CA GLY A 7 -32.29 45.85 16.10
C GLY A 7 -32.40 47.23 16.78
N ASP A 8 -32.19 47.31 18.09
CA ASP A 8 -32.06 48.54 18.88
C ASP A 8 -30.65 48.73 19.47
N GLY A 9 -29.71 47.85 19.10
CA GLY A 9 -28.30 47.92 19.48
C GLY A 9 -27.82 46.65 20.17
N PRO A 10 -26.51 46.37 20.14
CA PRO A 10 -25.95 45.14 20.70
C PRO A 10 -26.00 45.15 22.24
N GLN A 11 -26.71 44.20 22.81
CA GLN A 11 -26.74 43.92 24.23
C GLN A 11 -25.66 42.88 24.56
N VAL A 12 -24.58 43.32 25.21
CA VAL A 12 -23.41 42.49 25.50
C VAL A 12 -23.59 41.77 26.83
N GLN A 13 -23.46 40.44 26.83
CA GLN A 13 -23.55 39.62 28.04
C GLN A 13 -22.40 38.61 28.14
N ALA A 14 -21.98 38.36 29.38
CA ALA A 14 -21.07 37.27 29.68
C ALA A 14 -21.84 35.94 29.71
N VAL A 15 -21.20 34.89 29.20
CA VAL A 15 -21.73 33.52 29.20
C VAL A 15 -20.69 32.66 29.91
N ASP A 16 -21.15 31.79 30.82
CA ASP A 16 -20.25 30.89 31.56
C ASP A 16 -19.89 29.67 30.68
N PRO A 17 -18.64 29.48 30.24
CA PRO A 17 -18.26 28.35 29.39
C PRO A 17 -18.37 26.99 30.10
N ALA A 18 -18.52 26.95 31.44
CA ALA A 18 -18.63 25.71 32.19
C ALA A 18 -20.06 25.14 32.23
N ARG A 19 -21.08 25.90 31.78
CA ARG A 19 -22.47 25.46 31.77
C ARG A 19 -22.90 24.96 30.40
N ASP A 20 -23.67 23.87 30.41
CA ASP A 20 -24.16 23.21 29.20
C ASP A 20 -25.24 24.04 28.46
N ALA A 21 -26.17 24.65 29.20
CA ALA A 21 -27.19 25.55 28.66
C ALA A 21 -27.44 26.74 29.60
N GLN A 22 -27.67 27.92 29.03
CA GLN A 22 -27.88 29.17 29.77
C GLN A 22 -28.86 30.10 29.05
N THR A 23 -29.75 30.72 29.81
CA THR A 23 -30.71 31.72 29.32
C THR A 23 -30.19 33.13 29.58
N LEU A 24 -30.18 33.97 28.54
CA LEU A 24 -29.76 35.38 28.62
C LEU A 24 -31.01 36.28 28.65
N THR A 25 -31.09 37.16 29.64
CA THR A 25 -32.23 38.09 29.77
C THR A 25 -31.91 39.38 29.05
N LEU A 26 -32.67 39.71 28.00
CA LEU A 26 -32.47 40.89 27.18
C LEU A 26 -33.50 41.97 27.50
N HIS A 27 -33.22 43.22 27.15
CA HIS A 27 -34.24 44.24 27.00
C HIS A 27 -35.21 43.81 25.89
N PRO A 28 -36.52 43.70 26.18
CA PRO A 28 -37.47 43.12 25.25
C PRO A 28 -37.77 44.07 24.09
N ARG A 29 -37.86 43.51 22.89
CA ARG A 29 -38.24 44.24 21.68
C ARG A 29 -39.05 43.35 20.74
N VAL A 30 -40.03 43.92 20.08
CA VAL A 30 -40.75 43.26 18.99
C VAL A 30 -39.86 43.32 17.75
N THR A 31 -39.35 42.17 17.33
CA THR A 31 -38.50 41.98 16.15
C THR A 31 -38.76 40.59 15.56
N ASP A 32 -38.52 40.44 14.27
CA ASP A 32 -38.47 39.14 13.58
C ASP A 32 -37.04 38.64 13.37
N THR A 33 -36.05 39.48 13.69
CA THR A 33 -34.63 39.24 13.44
C THR A 33 -33.83 39.40 14.73
N VAL A 34 -33.01 38.39 15.04
CA VAL A 34 -32.09 38.38 16.17
C VAL A 34 -30.68 38.15 15.63
N THR A 35 -29.77 39.09 15.90
CA THR A 35 -28.35 38.94 15.51
C THR A 35 -27.53 38.57 16.73
N LEU A 36 -26.90 37.39 16.70
CA LEU A 36 -26.02 36.90 17.76
C LEU A 36 -24.57 36.89 17.28
N SER A 37 -23.69 37.57 18.02
CA SER A 37 -22.25 37.63 17.73
C SER A 37 -21.45 37.06 18.91
N LEU A 38 -20.51 36.16 18.61
CA LEU A 38 -19.54 35.65 19.57
C LEU A 38 -18.37 36.63 19.62
N LEU A 39 -18.19 37.30 20.76
CA LEU A 39 -17.18 38.36 20.89
C LEU A 39 -15.86 37.86 21.48
N ASP A 40 -15.94 36.79 22.28
CA ASP A 40 -14.81 36.25 23.02
C ASP A 40 -15.08 34.78 23.38
N TRP A 41 -14.06 33.94 23.25
CA TRP A 41 -14.13 32.49 23.43
C TRP A 41 -12.76 31.96 23.89
N GLN A 42 -12.75 30.72 24.39
CA GLN A 42 -11.51 30.07 24.78
C GLN A 42 -10.75 29.58 23.55
N ASP A 43 -9.49 29.99 23.41
CA ASP A 43 -8.61 29.51 22.36
C ASP A 43 -8.19 28.06 22.62
N ILE A 44 -8.52 27.18 21.67
CA ILE A 44 -8.10 25.77 21.67
C ILE A 44 -7.10 25.58 20.53
N ILE A 45 -5.87 25.20 20.89
CA ILE A 45 -4.81 24.85 19.94
C ILE A 45 -4.97 23.36 19.58
N ASP A 46 -5.20 23.10 18.31
CA ASP A 46 -5.24 21.77 17.72
C ASP A 46 -4.00 21.54 16.87
N ARG A 47 -3.34 20.40 17.05
CA ARG A 47 -2.26 19.98 16.15
C ARG A 47 -2.85 19.07 15.09
N ASN A 48 -2.95 19.59 13.86
CA ASN A 48 -3.58 18.86 12.78
C ASN A 48 -2.75 17.63 12.34
N ALA A 49 -3.31 16.80 11.47
CA ALA A 49 -2.66 15.59 10.96
C ALA A 49 -1.33 15.87 10.22
N LEU A 50 -1.07 17.12 9.83
CA LEU A 50 0.16 17.57 9.17
C LEU A 50 1.18 18.11 10.18
N GLY A 51 0.85 18.16 11.47
CA GLY A 51 1.72 18.64 12.54
C GLY A 51 1.71 20.15 12.75
N PHE A 52 0.86 20.90 12.05
CA PHE A 52 0.71 22.34 12.27
C PHE A 52 -0.24 22.63 13.42
N ASP A 53 0.13 23.61 14.24
CA ASP A 53 -0.73 24.13 15.30
C ASP A 53 -1.75 25.12 14.69
N GLN A 54 -3.04 24.91 14.97
CA GLN A 54 -4.14 25.72 14.46
C GLN A 54 -5.12 26.04 15.59
N LEU A 55 -5.55 27.30 15.68
CA LEU A 55 -6.63 27.72 16.56
C LEU A 55 -7.99 27.29 16.00
N LYS A 56 -8.86 26.76 16.85
CA LYS A 56 -10.23 26.39 16.44
C LYS A 56 -11.19 27.59 16.56
N PRO A 57 -12.07 27.79 15.56
CA PRO A 57 -13.12 28.78 15.67
C PRO A 57 -14.15 28.36 16.72
N PRO A 58 -14.88 29.33 17.32
CA PRO A 58 -15.99 29.01 18.22
C PRO A 58 -17.20 28.49 17.45
N GLY A 59 -18.15 27.89 18.17
CA GLY A 59 -19.41 27.40 17.60
C GLY A 59 -20.53 27.39 18.65
N LEU A 60 -21.77 27.36 18.17
CA LEU A 60 -22.96 27.22 18.99
C LEU A 60 -23.66 25.91 18.63
N ALA A 61 -24.06 25.13 19.63
CA ALA A 61 -24.78 23.88 19.42
C ALA A 61 -26.27 24.13 19.13
N GLU A 62 -26.91 24.98 19.93
CA GLU A 62 -28.33 25.32 19.81
C GLU A 62 -28.57 26.76 20.29
N VAL A 63 -29.57 27.43 19.70
CA VAL A 63 -30.04 28.76 20.12
C VAL A 63 -31.57 28.75 20.08
N THR A 64 -32.19 29.02 21.22
CA THR A 64 -33.65 29.08 21.35
C THR A 64 -34.06 30.47 21.81
N VAL A 65 -34.93 31.12 21.04
CA VAL A 65 -35.49 32.43 21.39
C VAL A 65 -36.74 32.21 22.24
N LEU A 66 -36.82 32.90 23.38
CA LEU A 66 -37.95 32.81 24.31
C LEU A 66 -38.82 34.06 24.24
N GLY A 67 -40.13 33.88 24.35
CA GLY A 67 -41.12 34.96 24.47
C GLY A 67 -41.12 35.60 25.87
N ALA A 68 -41.95 36.63 26.05
CA ALA A 68 -42.11 37.30 27.34
C ALA A 68 -42.74 36.39 28.41
N ASP A 69 -43.40 35.31 28.00
CA ASP A 69 -43.94 34.22 28.81
C ASP A 69 -42.89 33.17 29.18
N GLY A 70 -41.67 33.25 28.64
CA GLY A 70 -40.60 32.29 28.85
C GLY A 70 -40.69 31.05 27.95
N GLU A 71 -41.67 30.98 27.05
CA GLU A 71 -41.87 29.85 26.14
C GLU A 71 -41.08 30.04 24.83
N PRO A 72 -40.61 28.96 24.19
CA PRO A 72 -39.91 29.04 22.91
C PRO A 72 -40.78 29.64 21.78
N ILE A 73 -40.21 30.60 21.04
CA ILE A 73 -40.85 31.17 19.85
C ILE A 73 -40.56 30.27 18.66
N ALA A 74 -41.61 29.69 18.07
CA ALA A 74 -41.55 28.83 16.89
C ALA A 74 -40.40 27.79 16.99
N PRO A 75 -40.40 26.94 18.05
CA PRO A 75 -39.30 26.02 18.29
C PRO A 75 -39.07 25.17 17.04
N ALA A 76 -37.79 24.98 16.69
CA ALA A 76 -37.43 24.02 15.66
C ALA A 76 -38.06 22.66 16.03
N ARG A 77 -38.49 21.89 15.03
CA ARG A 77 -38.92 20.50 15.25
C ARG A 77 -37.69 19.69 15.69
N ALA A 78 -37.40 19.73 16.98
CA ALA A 78 -36.22 19.11 17.56
C ALA A 78 -36.36 17.60 17.60
N GLY A 79 -35.22 16.91 17.57
CA GLY A 79 -35.14 15.46 17.75
C GLY A 79 -35.90 14.65 16.68
N GLY A 80 -36.57 13.58 17.11
CA GLY A 80 -37.21 12.60 16.23
C GLY A 80 -38.25 13.20 15.28
N ALA A 81 -39.10 14.12 15.76
CA ALA A 81 -40.17 14.71 14.95
C ALA A 81 -39.66 15.52 13.74
N GLY A 82 -38.46 16.11 13.83
CA GLY A 82 -37.81 16.77 12.70
C GLY A 82 -37.19 15.79 11.71
N ARG A 83 -36.64 14.69 12.21
CA ARG A 83 -36.01 13.64 11.40
C ARG A 83 -37.02 12.77 10.67
N ASP A 84 -38.17 12.47 11.29
CA ASP A 84 -39.26 11.67 10.71
C ASP A 84 -40.05 12.41 9.63
N ARG A 85 -39.77 13.71 9.43
CA ARG A 85 -40.41 14.49 8.37
C ARG A 85 -40.08 13.91 7.01
N GLU A 86 -41.13 13.49 6.32
CA GLU A 86 -41.02 12.97 4.95
C GLU A 86 -40.52 14.06 3.99
N ILE A 87 -39.59 13.66 3.13
CA ILE A 87 -39.06 14.42 2.01
C ILE A 87 -39.40 13.66 0.74
N VAL A 88 -40.05 14.35 -0.19
CA VAL A 88 -40.36 13.82 -1.50
C VAL A 88 -39.68 14.70 -2.55
N VAL A 89 -38.88 14.07 -3.40
CA VAL A 89 -38.38 14.65 -4.65
C VAL A 89 -39.20 14.03 -5.76
N ASP A 90 -39.99 14.86 -6.44
CA ASP A 90 -40.90 14.37 -7.47
C ASP A 90 -40.14 13.98 -8.76
N CYS A 91 -40.86 13.40 -9.72
CA CYS A 91 -40.31 12.91 -10.98
C CYS A 91 -39.65 13.99 -11.86
N GLN A 92 -40.06 15.25 -11.71
CA GLN A 92 -39.56 16.36 -12.51
C GLN A 92 -38.23 16.88 -11.99
N GLN A 93 -38.00 16.83 -10.68
CA GLN A 93 -36.72 17.28 -10.08
C GLN A 93 -35.83 16.14 -9.57
N GLY A 94 -36.32 14.90 -9.61
CA GLY A 94 -35.55 13.73 -9.21
C GLY A 94 -34.48 13.33 -10.23
N PRO A 95 -33.62 12.36 -9.87
CA PRO A 95 -32.61 11.84 -10.77
C PRO A 95 -33.19 11.32 -12.09
N VAL A 96 -32.43 11.48 -13.17
CA VAL A 96 -32.79 10.95 -14.50
C VAL A 96 -31.79 9.88 -14.91
N ILE A 97 -32.28 8.71 -15.29
CA ILE A 97 -31.47 7.63 -15.85
C ILE A 97 -31.70 7.61 -17.37
N ALA A 98 -30.65 7.80 -18.16
CA ALA A 98 -30.70 7.68 -19.61
C ALA A 98 -30.03 6.39 -20.04
N VAL A 99 -30.75 5.53 -20.77
CA VAL A 99 -30.23 4.27 -21.28
C VAL A 99 -30.96 3.87 -22.57
N ALA A 100 -30.22 3.39 -23.58
CA ALA A 100 -30.77 2.97 -24.88
C ALA A 100 -31.68 4.04 -25.53
N GLY A 101 -31.32 5.33 -25.41
CA GLY A 101 -32.09 6.45 -25.96
C GLY A 101 -33.39 6.79 -25.22
N ARG A 102 -33.68 6.15 -24.09
CA ARG A 102 -34.83 6.47 -23.22
C ARG A 102 -34.35 7.23 -21.99
N PHE A 103 -35.17 8.18 -21.52
CA PHE A 103 -34.97 8.92 -20.28
C PHE A 103 -36.00 8.45 -19.27
N LEU A 104 -35.52 8.01 -18.11
CA LEU A 104 -36.33 7.50 -17.02
C LEU A 104 -36.23 8.47 -15.87
N HIS A 105 -37.33 9.16 -15.64
CA HIS A 105 -37.50 10.01 -14.48
C HIS A 105 -37.72 9.15 -13.24
N THR A 106 -37.02 9.50 -12.16
CA THR A 106 -37.16 8.82 -10.87
C THR A 106 -37.66 9.79 -9.82
N SER A 107 -38.30 9.26 -8.78
CA SER A 107 -38.69 9.99 -7.59
C SER A 107 -37.95 9.43 -6.38
N ILE A 108 -37.76 10.25 -5.36
CA ILE A 108 -37.18 9.83 -4.08
C ILE A 108 -38.21 10.15 -3.01
N ARG A 109 -38.51 9.16 -2.17
CA ARG A 109 -39.32 9.31 -0.97
C ARG A 109 -38.50 8.79 0.20
N THR A 110 -38.15 9.69 1.10
CA THR A 110 -37.21 9.46 2.21
C THR A 110 -37.58 10.37 3.38
N THR A 111 -36.77 10.40 4.43
CA THR A 111 -36.95 11.29 5.57
C THR A 111 -35.80 12.28 5.71
N ALA A 112 -36.00 13.37 6.42
CA ALA A 112 -34.91 14.30 6.73
C ALA A 112 -33.78 13.60 7.53
N GLY A 113 -34.13 12.62 8.37
CA GLY A 113 -33.16 11.80 9.11
C GLY A 113 -32.25 11.01 8.19
N GLU A 114 -32.81 10.26 7.23
CA GLU A 114 -32.05 9.44 6.28
C GLU A 114 -31.08 10.28 5.43
N LEU A 115 -31.49 11.48 5.01
CA LEU A 115 -30.63 12.39 4.27
C LEU A 115 -29.47 12.94 5.13
N LEU A 116 -29.74 13.26 6.41
CA LEU A 116 -28.71 13.74 7.34
C LEU A 116 -27.72 12.64 7.73
N ASP A 117 -28.17 11.39 7.77
CA ASP A 117 -27.32 10.23 8.08
C ASP A 117 -26.37 9.89 6.91
N GLY A 118 -26.66 10.41 5.70
CA GLY A 118 -25.79 10.28 4.53
C GLY A 118 -25.79 8.88 3.90
N GLY A 119 -26.77 8.05 4.23
CA GLY A 119 -26.95 6.72 3.64
C GLY A 119 -27.54 6.76 2.23
N PRO A 120 -27.40 5.69 1.44
CA PRO A 120 -28.02 5.59 0.13
C PRO A 120 -29.54 5.54 0.24
N VAL A 121 -30.24 6.34 -0.57
CA VAL A 121 -31.71 6.35 -0.68
C VAL A 121 -32.13 5.83 -2.05
N ALA A 122 -33.18 5.00 -2.09
CA ALA A 122 -33.62 4.37 -3.32
C ALA A 122 -34.38 5.38 -4.21
N ALA A 123 -33.88 5.60 -5.42
CA ALA A 123 -34.60 6.32 -6.46
C ALA A 123 -35.54 5.35 -7.20
N GLN A 124 -36.83 5.64 -7.17
CA GLN A 124 -37.86 4.79 -7.77
C GLN A 124 -38.26 5.32 -9.15
N PRO A 125 -38.26 4.49 -10.21
CA PRO A 125 -38.77 4.89 -11.52
C PRO A 125 -40.22 5.35 -11.41
N CYS A 126 -40.51 6.53 -11.94
CA CYS A 126 -41.87 7.07 -11.95
C CYS A 126 -42.80 6.32 -12.90
N GLU A 127 -42.24 5.79 -13.99
CA GLU A 127 -42.91 4.89 -14.91
C GLU A 127 -42.40 3.46 -14.68
N PRO A 128 -43.11 2.64 -13.89
CA PRO A 128 -42.69 1.27 -13.62
C PRO A 128 -42.83 0.42 -14.88
N GLY A 129 -41.74 -0.24 -15.28
CA GLY A 129 -41.73 -1.16 -16.40
C GLY A 129 -40.31 -1.58 -16.78
N PRO A 130 -40.14 -2.74 -17.43
CA PRO A 130 -38.85 -3.15 -17.94
C PRO A 130 -38.40 -2.23 -19.09
N ILE A 131 -37.10 -2.02 -19.18
CA ILE A 131 -36.49 -1.26 -20.28
C ILE A 131 -35.99 -2.27 -21.30
N ALA A 132 -36.48 -2.18 -22.53
CA ALA A 132 -35.96 -2.98 -23.63
C ALA A 132 -34.57 -2.44 -24.04
N LEU A 133 -33.53 -3.20 -23.72
CA LEU A 133 -32.16 -2.86 -24.11
C LEU A 133 -31.80 -3.60 -25.42
N PRO A 134 -31.40 -2.89 -26.49
CA PRO A 134 -30.89 -3.51 -27.69
C PRO A 134 -29.61 -4.31 -27.42
N ALA A 135 -29.37 -5.33 -28.23
CA ALA A 135 -28.10 -6.04 -28.21
C ALA A 135 -26.94 -5.12 -28.63
N GLY A 136 -25.76 -5.33 -28.05
CA GLY A 136 -24.55 -4.55 -28.34
C GLY A 136 -24.16 -3.62 -27.20
N GLN A 137 -23.23 -2.71 -27.48
CA GLN A 137 -22.78 -1.71 -26.51
C GLN A 137 -23.86 -0.66 -26.28
N GLN A 138 -24.22 -0.45 -25.01
CA GLN A 138 -25.19 0.55 -24.57
C GLN A 138 -24.53 1.43 -23.52
N GLU A 139 -24.88 2.72 -23.51
CA GLU A 139 -24.47 3.65 -22.48
C GLU A 139 -25.61 3.81 -21.45
N LEU A 140 -25.25 3.78 -20.17
CA LEU A 140 -26.14 4.10 -19.05
C LEU A 140 -25.57 5.34 -18.37
N LEU A 141 -26.35 6.42 -18.36
CA LEU A 141 -26.00 7.69 -17.76
C LEU A 141 -26.98 7.99 -16.63
N ILE A 142 -26.47 8.35 -15.45
CA ILE A 142 -27.29 8.78 -14.31
C ILE A 142 -27.00 10.25 -14.05
N SER A 143 -28.03 11.07 -14.09
CA SER A 143 -27.98 12.50 -13.76
C SER A 143 -28.72 12.72 -12.43
N PRO A 144 -28.02 12.71 -11.28
CA PRO A 144 -28.64 12.75 -9.94
C PRO A 144 -29.09 14.14 -9.48
N GLY A 145 -28.72 15.21 -10.19
CA GLY A 145 -28.95 16.59 -9.77
C GLY A 145 -27.87 17.09 -8.80
N ALA A 146 -28.10 18.26 -8.18
CA ALA A 146 -27.11 18.91 -7.31
C ALA A 146 -27.13 18.40 -5.85
N ALA A 147 -28.25 17.83 -5.41
CA ALA A 147 -28.46 17.40 -4.03
C ALA A 147 -28.04 15.95 -3.77
N PHE A 148 -27.77 15.16 -4.82
CA PHE A 148 -27.51 13.72 -4.72
C PHE A 148 -26.32 13.31 -5.57
N VAL A 149 -25.76 12.15 -5.23
CA VAL A 149 -24.75 11.44 -6.02
C VAL A 149 -25.24 10.03 -6.29
N ALA A 150 -24.76 9.41 -7.38
CA ALA A 150 -25.07 8.03 -7.67
C ALA A 150 -24.16 7.10 -6.85
N ASP A 151 -24.75 6.33 -5.93
CA ASP A 151 -24.04 5.32 -5.13
C ASP A 151 -23.92 3.98 -5.88
N GLY A 152 -25.02 3.53 -6.47
CA GLY A 152 -25.07 2.30 -7.24
C GLY A 152 -26.27 2.23 -8.17
N ALA A 153 -26.19 1.36 -9.17
CA ALA A 153 -27.28 1.07 -10.09
C ALA A 153 -27.36 -0.44 -10.32
N GLN A 154 -28.57 -0.98 -10.24
CA GLN A 154 -28.83 -2.39 -10.45
C GLN A 154 -29.76 -2.56 -11.66
N LEU A 155 -29.29 -3.30 -12.65
CA LEU A 155 -30.08 -3.74 -13.79
C LEU A 155 -30.36 -5.23 -13.64
N SER A 156 -31.61 -5.59 -13.38
CA SER A 156 -32.02 -6.99 -13.18
C SER A 156 -33.02 -7.44 -14.25
N ILE A 157 -32.81 -8.64 -14.78
CA ILE A 157 -33.70 -9.31 -15.73
C ILE A 157 -34.61 -10.33 -15.01
N ALA A 158 -34.16 -10.83 -13.86
CA ALA A 158 -34.85 -11.79 -13.02
C ALA A 158 -34.95 -11.24 -11.59
N PRO A 159 -35.92 -11.71 -10.78
CA PRO A 159 -35.94 -11.42 -9.36
C PRO A 159 -34.61 -11.80 -8.71
N GLU A 160 -34.27 -11.09 -7.64
CA GLU A 160 -33.02 -11.18 -6.90
C GLU A 160 -32.61 -12.65 -6.66
N VAL A 161 -31.37 -12.98 -7.05
CA VAL A 161 -30.83 -14.33 -6.85
C VAL A 161 -30.61 -14.51 -5.36
N ALA A 162 -31.46 -15.29 -4.72
CA ALA A 162 -31.34 -15.58 -3.29
C ALA A 162 -29.97 -16.22 -2.98
N THR A 163 -29.33 -15.73 -1.91
CA THR A 163 -28.08 -16.29 -1.40
C THR A 163 -28.23 -17.79 -1.14
N ALA A 164 -27.28 -18.59 -1.63
CA ALA A 164 -27.31 -20.03 -1.43
C ALA A 164 -27.15 -20.36 0.07
N PRO A 165 -28.00 -21.23 0.65
CA PRO A 165 -27.85 -21.64 2.03
C PRO A 165 -26.54 -22.40 2.21
N VAL A 166 -25.78 -22.02 3.24
CA VAL A 166 -24.52 -22.68 3.60
C VAL A 166 -24.80 -23.69 4.71
N THR A 167 -24.35 -24.93 4.50
CA THR A 167 -24.38 -25.97 5.52
C THR A 167 -22.95 -26.25 5.99
N SER A 168 -22.75 -26.33 7.30
CA SER A 168 -21.45 -26.72 7.86
C SER A 168 -21.10 -28.14 7.40
N ALA A 169 -19.83 -28.32 7.01
CA ALA A 169 -19.33 -29.63 6.63
C ALA A 169 -18.87 -30.40 7.87
N ASP A 170 -19.06 -31.72 7.87
CA ASP A 170 -18.54 -32.60 8.93
C ASP A 170 -17.03 -32.82 8.68
N ILE A 171 -16.19 -32.31 9.58
CA ILE A 171 -14.74 -32.37 9.46
C ILE A 171 -14.25 -33.65 10.15
N ALA A 172 -13.68 -34.56 9.36
CA ALA A 172 -13.08 -35.79 9.89
C ALA A 172 -11.66 -35.56 10.42
N ALA A 173 -10.85 -34.80 9.67
CA ALA A 173 -9.48 -34.47 10.05
C ALA A 173 -9.07 -33.12 9.45
N TRP A 174 -8.30 -32.33 10.19
CA TRP A 174 -7.82 -31.04 9.70
C TRP A 174 -6.34 -30.85 10.03
N GLY A 175 -5.51 -30.74 8.99
CA GLY A 175 -4.08 -30.55 9.11
C GLY A 175 -3.52 -29.59 8.05
N PRO A 176 -2.22 -29.24 8.16
CA PRO A 176 -1.59 -28.25 7.29
C PRO A 176 -1.36 -28.74 5.85
N ALA A 177 -1.23 -30.06 5.65
CA ALA A 177 -0.98 -30.68 4.34
C ALA A 177 -2.00 -31.75 3.94
N ARG A 178 -2.87 -32.15 4.87
CA ARG A 178 -3.92 -33.15 4.64
C ARG A 178 -5.15 -32.79 5.46
N ARG A 179 -6.31 -32.73 4.81
CA ARG A 179 -7.62 -32.46 5.43
C ARG A 179 -8.63 -33.47 4.91
N GLU A 180 -9.59 -33.83 5.74
CA GLU A 180 -10.66 -34.76 5.40
C GLU A 180 -12.00 -34.22 5.85
N VAL A 181 -12.96 -34.23 4.93
CA VAL A 181 -14.31 -33.72 5.16
C VAL A 181 -15.30 -34.78 4.70
N ARG A 182 -16.30 -35.11 5.52
CA ARG A 182 -17.39 -36.02 5.15
C ARG A 182 -18.49 -35.24 4.46
N ALA A 183 -18.74 -35.57 3.20
CA ALA A 183 -19.83 -35.02 2.43
C ALA A 183 -21.03 -36.00 2.51
N PRO A 184 -22.22 -35.60 2.98
CA PRO A 184 -23.38 -36.49 3.01
C PRO A 184 -23.87 -36.79 1.58
N SER A 185 -24.72 -37.81 1.38
CA SER A 185 -25.29 -38.06 0.05
C SER A 185 -26.16 -36.89 -0.42
N SER A 186 -26.18 -36.64 -1.72
CA SER A 186 -27.05 -35.62 -2.30
C SER A 186 -27.39 -35.94 -3.74
N ALA A 187 -28.66 -35.76 -4.10
CA ALA A 187 -29.11 -35.85 -5.48
C ALA A 187 -28.68 -34.64 -6.34
N ARG A 188 -28.03 -33.64 -5.74
CA ARG A 188 -27.59 -32.41 -6.41
C ARG A 188 -26.08 -32.25 -6.30
N MET A 189 -25.48 -31.57 -7.28
CA MET A 189 -24.10 -31.11 -7.15
C MET A 189 -24.00 -30.06 -6.04
N ARG A 190 -22.89 -30.07 -5.31
CA ARG A 190 -22.61 -29.14 -4.22
C ARG A 190 -21.21 -28.57 -4.37
N VAL A 191 -20.92 -27.53 -3.61
CA VAL A 191 -19.59 -26.94 -3.53
C VAL A 191 -19.07 -27.11 -2.11
N LEU A 192 -17.91 -27.75 -1.96
CA LEU A 192 -17.14 -27.66 -0.72
C LEU A 192 -16.46 -26.31 -0.70
N VAL A 193 -16.69 -25.51 0.33
CA VAL A 193 -16.08 -24.19 0.48
C VAL A 193 -15.14 -24.20 1.67
N ILE A 194 -13.93 -23.70 1.48
CA ILE A 194 -12.98 -23.37 2.53
C ILE A 194 -12.73 -21.86 2.46
N PRO A 195 -13.03 -21.08 3.51
CA PRO A 195 -12.88 -19.63 3.53
C PRO A 195 -11.40 -19.21 3.68
N GLU A 196 -10.52 -19.83 2.90
CA GLU A 196 -9.10 -19.53 2.75
C GLU A 196 -8.83 -19.11 1.30
N SER A 197 -7.75 -18.36 1.08
CA SER A 197 -7.35 -17.95 -0.27
C SER A 197 -7.11 -19.14 -1.19
N ILE A 198 -7.61 -19.05 -2.43
CA ILE A 198 -7.40 -20.09 -3.44
C ILE A 198 -5.91 -20.39 -3.64
N ASN A 199 -5.55 -21.67 -3.55
CA ASN A 199 -4.19 -22.13 -3.75
C ASN A 199 -4.18 -23.41 -4.61
N PRO A 200 -3.53 -23.41 -5.78
CA PRO A 200 -3.50 -24.56 -6.69
C PRO A 200 -2.74 -25.77 -6.12
N GLY A 201 -1.96 -25.61 -5.04
CA GLY A 201 -1.27 -26.71 -4.36
C GLY A 201 -2.21 -27.68 -3.62
N TRP A 202 -3.42 -27.24 -3.27
CA TRP A 202 -4.45 -28.11 -2.67
C TRP A 202 -5.23 -28.89 -3.73
N VAL A 203 -5.25 -30.22 -3.57
CA VAL A 203 -5.97 -31.14 -4.45
C VAL A 203 -6.97 -31.94 -3.62
N ALA A 204 -8.25 -31.82 -3.95
CA ALA A 204 -9.33 -32.61 -3.36
C ALA A 204 -9.65 -33.85 -4.21
N ARG A 205 -9.88 -34.99 -3.55
CA ARG A 205 -10.30 -36.25 -4.16
C ARG A 205 -11.46 -36.88 -3.40
N THR A 206 -12.34 -37.59 -4.10
CA THR A 206 -13.38 -38.43 -3.49
C THR A 206 -12.79 -39.68 -2.83
N GLY A 207 -13.61 -40.42 -2.07
CA GLY A 207 -13.24 -41.73 -1.52
C GLY A 207 -12.87 -42.77 -2.57
N SER A 208 -13.35 -42.63 -3.81
CA SER A 208 -12.95 -43.45 -4.96
C SER A 208 -11.64 -43.00 -5.63
N GLY A 209 -11.04 -41.89 -5.17
CA GLY A 209 -9.81 -41.32 -5.70
C GLY A 209 -10.01 -40.34 -6.87
N ALA A 210 -11.24 -40.08 -7.30
CA ALA A 210 -11.53 -39.14 -8.38
C ALA A 210 -11.20 -37.70 -7.95
N ARG A 211 -10.46 -36.96 -8.79
CA ARG A 211 -10.08 -35.57 -8.53
C ARG A 211 -11.27 -34.64 -8.71
N LEU A 212 -11.51 -33.77 -7.73
CA LEU A 212 -12.56 -32.77 -7.80
C LEU A 212 -12.09 -31.51 -8.54
N THR A 213 -13.00 -30.89 -9.27
CA THR A 213 -12.74 -29.65 -10.01
C THR A 213 -12.71 -28.45 -9.05
N PRO A 214 -11.62 -27.67 -9.00
CA PRO A 214 -11.54 -26.49 -8.17
C PRO A 214 -12.40 -25.35 -8.73
N VAL A 215 -12.97 -24.54 -7.84
CA VAL A 215 -13.75 -23.35 -8.17
C VAL A 215 -13.38 -22.22 -7.20
N ALA A 216 -13.29 -21.00 -7.72
CA ALA A 216 -13.14 -19.80 -6.90
C ALA A 216 -14.52 -19.40 -6.36
N VAL A 217 -14.72 -19.51 -5.06
CA VAL A 217 -15.97 -19.15 -4.40
C VAL A 217 -15.86 -17.70 -3.93
N ASN A 218 -16.90 -16.90 -4.14
CA ASN A 218 -16.92 -15.47 -3.78
C ASN A 218 -15.73 -14.65 -4.35
N GLY A 219 -15.14 -15.09 -5.46
CA GLY A 219 -14.02 -14.43 -6.13
C GLY A 219 -12.63 -14.66 -5.52
N TRP A 220 -12.50 -15.24 -4.32
CA TRP A 220 -11.19 -15.42 -3.65
C TRP A 220 -11.04 -16.70 -2.84
N GLN A 221 -12.15 -17.31 -2.43
CA GLN A 221 -12.14 -18.47 -1.54
C GLN A 221 -11.88 -19.76 -2.32
N GLN A 222 -11.24 -20.70 -1.65
CA GLN A 222 -11.02 -22.03 -2.18
C GLN A 222 -12.29 -22.88 -2.14
N GLY A 223 -12.62 -23.54 -3.25
CA GLY A 223 -13.69 -24.53 -3.28
C GLY A 223 -13.50 -25.63 -4.32
N TRP A 224 -14.32 -26.68 -4.18
CA TRP A 224 -14.37 -27.80 -5.13
C TRP A 224 -15.80 -28.26 -5.40
N LEU A 225 -16.07 -28.63 -6.65
CA LEU A 225 -17.33 -29.24 -7.04
C LEU A 225 -17.42 -30.68 -6.53
N ILE A 226 -18.46 -30.98 -5.76
CA ILE A 226 -18.83 -32.31 -5.32
C ILE A 226 -19.97 -32.80 -6.24
N PRO A 227 -19.75 -33.87 -7.04
CA PRO A 227 -20.81 -34.46 -7.86
C PRO A 227 -22.01 -34.92 -7.02
N ALA A 228 -23.18 -34.98 -7.66
CA ALA A 228 -24.33 -35.67 -7.08
C ALA A 228 -24.01 -37.18 -6.94
N GLY A 229 -24.51 -37.80 -5.87
CA GLY A 229 -24.32 -39.21 -5.62
C GLY A 229 -24.25 -39.54 -4.15
N ASP A 230 -23.68 -40.72 -3.89
CA ASP A 230 -23.48 -41.23 -2.54
C ASP A 230 -22.48 -40.36 -1.79
N GLY A 231 -22.76 -40.15 -0.50
CA GLY A 231 -21.87 -39.41 0.38
C GLY A 231 -20.54 -40.12 0.53
N GLY A 232 -19.53 -39.40 0.99
CA GLY A 232 -18.21 -39.97 1.19
C GLY A 232 -17.23 -38.98 1.77
N THR A 233 -16.05 -39.50 2.12
CA THR A 233 -14.94 -38.67 2.58
C THR A 233 -14.26 -38.02 1.39
N ILE A 234 -14.12 -36.70 1.44
CA ILE A 234 -13.31 -35.91 0.53
C ILE A 234 -11.98 -35.66 1.22
N THR A 235 -10.90 -36.11 0.59
CA THR A 235 -9.54 -35.90 1.09
C THR A 235 -8.87 -34.79 0.30
N LEU A 236 -8.44 -33.75 1.00
CA LEU A 236 -7.67 -32.65 0.48
C LEU A 236 -6.20 -32.86 0.85
N THR A 237 -5.31 -32.70 -0.13
CA THR A 237 -3.87 -32.89 0.06
C THR A 237 -3.11 -31.74 -0.56
N PHE A 238 -2.09 -31.25 0.13
CA PHE A 238 -1.13 -30.30 -0.41
C PHE A 238 -0.01 -31.08 -1.10
N ALA A 239 -0.06 -31.14 -2.44
CA ALA A 239 0.71 -32.13 -3.20
C ALA A 239 2.23 -32.01 -3.04
N SER A 240 2.75 -30.80 -2.78
CA SER A 240 4.18 -30.53 -2.67
C SER A 240 4.74 -30.65 -1.24
N ASP A 241 3.92 -30.90 -0.22
CA ASP A 241 4.38 -30.91 1.18
C ASP A 241 5.44 -32.00 1.43
N ALA A 242 5.23 -33.21 0.91
CA ALA A 242 6.14 -34.33 1.12
C ALA A 242 7.54 -34.05 0.54
N VAL A 243 7.59 -33.53 -0.69
CA VAL A 243 8.86 -33.19 -1.37
C VAL A 243 9.56 -32.03 -0.65
N TYR A 244 8.80 -31.02 -0.23
CA TYR A 244 9.31 -29.90 0.54
C TYR A 244 9.95 -30.36 1.87
N ARG A 245 9.24 -31.17 2.65
CA ARG A 245 9.73 -31.67 3.95
C ARG A 245 10.91 -32.62 3.79
N ALA A 246 10.91 -33.47 2.76
CA ALA A 246 12.06 -34.32 2.44
C ALA A 246 13.29 -33.49 2.07
N GLY A 247 13.13 -32.49 1.19
CA GLY A 247 14.22 -31.59 0.80
C GLY A 247 14.81 -30.83 1.99
N LEU A 248 13.94 -30.33 2.88
CA LEU A 248 14.37 -29.65 4.11
C LEU A 248 15.14 -30.60 5.05
N GLY A 249 14.61 -31.81 5.25
CA GLY A 249 15.28 -32.82 6.08
C GLY A 249 16.63 -33.24 5.51
N VAL A 250 16.72 -33.50 4.20
CA VAL A 250 17.98 -33.85 3.54
C VAL A 250 18.97 -32.68 3.64
N GLY A 251 18.56 -31.47 3.30
CA GLY A 251 19.41 -30.28 3.36
C GLY A 251 19.99 -30.02 4.75
N LEU A 252 19.17 -30.10 5.79
CA LEU A 252 19.64 -29.99 7.18
C LEU A 252 20.59 -31.13 7.57
N SER A 253 20.35 -32.35 7.10
CA SER A 253 21.22 -33.51 7.36
C SER A 253 22.60 -33.39 6.72
N LEU A 254 22.75 -32.56 5.69
CA LEU A 254 24.05 -32.28 5.06
C LEU A 254 24.92 -31.32 5.89
N LEU A 255 24.35 -30.54 6.82
CA LEU A 255 25.11 -29.58 7.64
C LEU A 255 26.09 -30.29 8.61
N PRO A 256 25.71 -31.35 9.35
CA PRO A 256 26.67 -32.13 10.14
C PRO A 256 27.77 -32.76 9.28
N LEU A 257 27.43 -33.27 8.09
CA LEU A 257 28.43 -33.81 7.17
C LEU A 257 29.43 -32.72 6.73
N LEU A 258 28.93 -31.53 6.38
CA LEU A 258 29.77 -30.39 6.06
C LEU A 258 30.67 -29.99 7.25
N ALA A 259 30.12 -29.96 8.47
CA ALA A 259 30.89 -29.68 9.67
C ALA A 259 31.99 -30.74 9.90
N VAL A 260 31.65 -32.03 9.74
CA VAL A 260 32.64 -33.11 9.80
C VAL A 260 33.72 -32.88 8.75
N LEU A 261 33.39 -32.66 7.48
CA LEU A 261 34.36 -32.43 6.41
C LEU A 261 35.25 -31.20 6.66
N ALA A 262 34.68 -30.13 7.24
CA ALA A 262 35.41 -28.90 7.57
C ALA A 262 36.35 -29.08 8.78
N PHE A 263 35.93 -29.81 9.81
CA PHE A 263 36.72 -30.08 11.03
C PHE A 263 37.54 -31.37 10.95
N TRP A 264 37.37 -32.17 9.89
CA TRP A 264 38.13 -33.40 9.68
C TRP A 264 39.56 -33.02 9.36
N ARG A 265 40.33 -32.97 10.43
CA ARG A 265 41.74 -32.65 10.44
C ARG A 265 42.45 -33.62 9.49
N ARG A 266 42.87 -33.14 8.31
CA ARG A 266 43.79 -33.86 7.42
C ARG A 266 45.09 -34.08 8.19
N ARG A 267 45.20 -35.23 8.86
CA ARG A 267 46.31 -35.56 9.76
C ARG A 267 47.58 -35.98 9.04
N ASN A 268 47.58 -35.97 7.70
CA ASN A 268 48.74 -36.20 6.86
C ASN A 268 48.57 -35.47 5.52
N GLY A 269 49.05 -34.25 5.47
CA GLY A 269 49.15 -33.46 4.25
C GLY A 269 50.22 -32.42 4.49
N SER A 270 51.48 -32.83 4.37
CA SER A 270 52.54 -31.92 3.95
C SER A 270 51.99 -31.18 2.73
N SER A 271 51.64 -29.91 2.90
CA SER A 271 51.20 -29.04 1.81
C SER A 271 52.42 -28.74 0.94
N GLU A 272 52.86 -29.72 0.17
CA GLU A 272 53.79 -29.54 -0.96
C GLU A 272 53.08 -28.92 -2.17
N ASP A 273 51.75 -28.78 -2.12
CA ASP A 273 51.02 -28.04 -3.14
C ASP A 273 51.49 -26.58 -3.15
N PRO A 274 51.93 -26.07 -4.31
CA PRO A 274 52.33 -24.68 -4.42
C PRO A 274 51.14 -23.79 -4.05
N PRO A 275 51.37 -22.68 -3.34
CA PRO A 275 50.30 -21.76 -2.98
C PRO A 275 49.57 -21.31 -4.24
N ALA A 276 48.24 -21.21 -4.16
CA ALA A 276 47.44 -20.68 -5.25
C ALA A 276 47.97 -19.30 -5.65
N VAL A 277 48.49 -19.19 -6.86
CA VAL A 277 49.03 -17.94 -7.39
C VAL A 277 47.89 -17.14 -7.98
N ALA A 278 47.70 -15.91 -7.49
CA ALA A 278 46.75 -14.98 -8.08
C ALA A 278 47.09 -14.72 -9.56
N TRP A 279 46.06 -14.51 -10.38
CA TRP A 279 46.26 -14.28 -11.81
C TRP A 279 47.12 -13.02 -11.99
N PRO A 280 48.12 -13.02 -12.90
CA PRO A 280 48.99 -11.87 -13.08
C PRO A 280 48.16 -10.67 -13.51
N SER A 281 48.32 -9.55 -12.82
CA SER A 281 47.69 -8.28 -13.21
C SER A 281 48.41 -7.77 -14.47
N GLY A 282 47.84 -8.10 -15.63
CA GLY A 282 48.37 -7.70 -16.93
C GLY A 282 47.47 -6.70 -17.65
N ARG A 283 47.75 -6.48 -18.94
CA ARG A 283 46.91 -5.64 -19.82
C ARG A 283 45.42 -6.02 -19.81
N TRP A 284 45.11 -7.30 -19.60
CA TRP A 284 43.74 -7.80 -19.45
C TRP A 284 43.01 -7.27 -18.21
N ALA A 285 43.72 -7.00 -17.10
CA ALA A 285 43.13 -6.36 -15.94
C ALA A 285 42.69 -4.92 -16.27
N GLY A 286 43.47 -4.20 -17.09
CA GLY A 286 43.08 -2.88 -17.61
C GLY A 286 41.80 -2.94 -18.45
N VAL A 287 41.65 -3.96 -19.31
CA VAL A 287 40.42 -4.19 -20.08
C VAL A 287 39.23 -4.48 -19.17
N ALA A 288 39.41 -5.33 -18.15
CA ALA A 288 38.35 -5.65 -17.19
C ALA A 288 37.91 -4.42 -16.37
N VAL A 289 38.86 -3.59 -15.90
CA VAL A 289 38.57 -2.37 -15.15
C VAL A 289 37.89 -1.32 -16.04
N LEU A 290 38.29 -1.20 -17.31
CA LEU A 290 37.63 -0.34 -18.30
C LEU A 290 36.20 -0.79 -18.60
N ALA A 291 35.99 -2.10 -18.77
CA ALA A 291 34.66 -2.69 -18.95
C ALA A 291 33.78 -2.49 -17.70
N ALA A 292 34.33 -2.66 -16.49
CA ALA A 292 33.62 -2.39 -15.25
C ALA A 292 33.22 -0.92 -15.13
N GLY A 293 34.11 0.01 -15.48
CA GLY A 293 33.79 1.44 -15.55
C GLY A 293 32.65 1.72 -16.53
N ALA A 294 32.71 1.13 -17.73
CA ALA A 294 31.66 1.26 -18.73
C ALA A 294 30.29 0.71 -18.28
N LEU A 295 30.29 -0.42 -17.56
CA LEU A 295 29.06 -1.00 -17.00
C LEU A 295 28.48 -0.14 -15.88
N ILE A 296 29.33 0.47 -15.04
CA ILE A 296 28.89 1.27 -13.88
C ILE A 296 28.36 2.64 -14.29
N ALA A 297 29.02 3.33 -15.23
CA ALA A 297 28.70 4.72 -15.57
C ALA A 297 28.67 5.01 -17.08
N GLY A 298 28.49 3.98 -17.92
CA GLY A 298 28.41 4.14 -19.37
C GLY A 298 29.71 4.67 -19.98
N ALA A 299 29.58 5.43 -21.08
CA ALA A 299 30.73 6.01 -21.77
C ALA A 299 31.61 6.89 -20.86
N VAL A 300 31.00 7.63 -19.93
CA VAL A 300 31.72 8.49 -18.97
C VAL A 300 32.61 7.63 -18.04
N GLY A 301 32.07 6.50 -17.57
CA GLY A 301 32.84 5.52 -16.79
C GLY A 301 34.06 4.99 -17.53
N ALA A 302 33.89 4.61 -18.80
CA ALA A 302 35.00 4.16 -19.64
C ALA A 302 36.07 5.25 -19.82
N VAL A 303 35.66 6.50 -20.07
CA VAL A 303 36.57 7.64 -20.25
C VAL A 303 37.35 7.96 -18.98
N VAL A 304 36.68 8.02 -17.82
CA VAL A 304 37.33 8.32 -16.53
C VAL A 304 38.35 7.24 -16.17
N VAL A 305 37.99 5.96 -16.35
CA VAL A 305 38.90 4.85 -16.12
C VAL A 305 40.09 4.88 -17.08
N ALA A 306 39.85 5.09 -18.39
CA ALA A 306 40.91 5.19 -19.38
C ALA A 306 41.88 6.35 -19.07
N ALA A 307 41.35 7.50 -18.67
CA ALA A 307 42.14 8.67 -18.27
C ALA A 307 43.02 8.36 -17.05
N LEU A 308 42.48 7.71 -16.02
CA LEU A 308 43.25 7.35 -14.82
C LEU A 308 44.29 6.26 -15.08
N LEU A 309 44.01 5.29 -15.94
CA LEU A 309 45.01 4.32 -16.41
C LEU A 309 46.15 5.00 -17.20
N ALA A 310 45.82 5.96 -18.07
CA ALA A 310 46.80 6.73 -18.83
C ALA A 310 47.66 7.62 -17.92
N VAL A 311 47.04 8.37 -17.00
CA VAL A 311 47.74 9.18 -15.99
C VAL A 311 48.68 8.32 -15.17
N ARG A 312 48.24 7.14 -14.72
CA ARG A 312 49.09 6.21 -13.97
C ARG A 312 50.29 5.74 -14.80
N HIS A 313 50.16 5.56 -16.10
CA HIS A 313 51.26 5.14 -16.98
C HIS A 313 52.34 6.22 -17.15
N VAL A 314 51.94 7.50 -17.20
CA VAL A 314 52.84 8.63 -17.43
C VAL A 314 53.46 9.18 -16.13
N VAL A 315 52.75 9.09 -15.00
CA VAL A 315 53.23 9.61 -13.73
C VAL A 315 54.35 8.73 -13.15
N ALA A 316 55.40 9.39 -12.65
CA ALA A 316 56.54 8.74 -12.00
C ALA A 316 56.12 7.95 -10.75
N ASP A 317 56.76 6.79 -10.52
CA ASP A 317 56.38 5.83 -9.48
C ASP A 317 56.22 6.46 -8.09
N ARG A 318 57.10 7.40 -7.71
CA ARG A 318 57.06 8.11 -6.42
C ARG A 318 55.76 8.88 -6.14
N TRP A 319 54.93 9.17 -7.16
CA TRP A 319 53.68 9.91 -7.02
C TRP A 319 52.42 9.05 -7.17
N ARG A 320 52.54 7.80 -7.63
CA ARG A 320 51.38 6.95 -7.97
C ARG A 320 50.50 6.64 -6.76
N ASP A 321 51.11 6.34 -5.62
CA ASP A 321 50.38 6.00 -4.40
C ASP A 321 49.71 7.24 -3.78
N GLY A 322 50.41 8.38 -3.78
CA GLY A 322 49.85 9.66 -3.35
C GLY A 322 48.66 10.11 -4.20
N LEU A 323 48.73 9.95 -5.52
CA LEU A 323 47.62 10.24 -6.42
C LEU A 323 46.43 9.28 -6.20
N THR A 324 46.70 7.99 -6.00
CA THR A 324 45.65 7.00 -5.75
C THR A 324 44.94 7.30 -4.43
N ALA A 325 45.69 7.55 -3.35
CA ALA A 325 45.13 7.90 -2.05
C ALA A 325 44.36 9.23 -2.10
N GLY A 326 44.92 10.25 -2.78
CA GLY A 326 44.29 11.56 -2.93
C GLY A 326 43.00 11.53 -3.75
N LEU A 327 42.99 10.86 -4.91
CA LEU A 327 41.82 10.77 -5.77
C LEU A 327 40.76 9.80 -5.21
N GLY A 328 41.19 8.70 -4.59
CA GLY A 328 40.33 7.75 -3.88
C GLY A 328 39.62 8.43 -2.71
N ALA A 329 40.36 8.78 -1.66
CA ALA A 329 39.76 9.37 -0.47
C ALA A 329 39.14 10.74 -0.74
N GLY A 330 39.82 11.59 -1.50
CA GLY A 330 39.33 12.93 -1.83
C GLY A 330 38.06 12.91 -2.68
N GLY A 331 37.96 12.00 -3.64
CA GLY A 331 36.76 11.83 -4.47
C GLY A 331 35.54 11.43 -3.65
N ILE A 332 35.64 10.40 -2.82
CA ILE A 332 34.49 9.92 -2.04
C ILE A 332 34.10 10.87 -0.91
N VAL A 333 35.08 11.50 -0.23
CA VAL A 333 34.81 12.50 0.81
C VAL A 333 34.12 13.74 0.22
N SER A 334 34.60 14.22 -0.94
CA SER A 334 33.98 15.36 -1.62
C SER A 334 32.57 15.05 -2.13
N ALA A 335 32.37 13.84 -2.67
CA ALA A 335 31.04 13.37 -3.07
C ALA A 335 30.07 13.32 -1.88
N GLY A 336 30.52 12.80 -0.73
CA GLY A 336 29.73 12.75 0.51
C GLY A 336 29.42 14.13 1.08
N ALA A 337 30.39 15.04 1.07
CA ALA A 337 30.21 16.42 1.53
C ALA A 337 29.23 17.21 0.65
N LEU A 338 29.20 16.94 -0.65
CA LEU A 338 28.23 17.56 -1.57
C LEU A 338 26.83 16.92 -1.40
N LEU A 339 26.76 15.60 -1.21
CA LEU A 339 25.51 14.89 -0.96
C LEU A 339 24.85 15.29 0.36
N SER A 340 25.63 15.57 1.41
CA SER A 340 25.09 15.95 2.73
C SER A 340 24.35 17.29 2.73
N ARG A 341 24.59 18.14 1.72
CA ARG A 341 23.83 19.40 1.53
C ARG A 341 22.41 19.14 1.03
N HIS A 342 22.19 18.06 0.29
CA HIS A 342 20.91 17.70 -0.30
C HIS A 342 20.69 16.18 -0.23
N PRO A 343 20.50 15.63 0.99
CA PRO A 343 20.36 14.20 1.23
C PRO A 343 19.03 13.65 0.70
N TRP A 344 18.84 12.33 0.80
CA TRP A 344 17.60 11.68 0.43
C TRP A 344 16.40 12.29 1.18
N ARG A 345 15.34 12.67 0.45
CA ARG A 345 14.18 13.45 0.95
C ARG A 345 14.46 14.90 1.34
N SER A 346 15.57 15.50 0.89
CA SER A 346 15.75 16.95 1.00
C SER A 346 14.62 17.69 0.25
N PRO A 347 14.06 18.78 0.84
CA PRO A 347 13.04 19.61 0.19
C PRO A 347 13.50 20.19 -1.15
N ASP A 348 14.79 20.49 -1.27
CA ASP A 348 15.40 21.11 -2.45
C ASP A 348 15.81 20.07 -3.52
N GLY A 349 15.40 18.82 -3.36
CA GLY A 349 15.73 17.71 -4.25
C GLY A 349 16.97 16.91 -3.83
N TYR A 350 17.15 15.73 -4.42
CA TYR A 350 18.22 14.79 -4.05
C TYR A 350 19.48 14.97 -4.92
N ALA A 351 20.60 15.39 -4.31
CA ALA A 351 21.85 15.62 -5.04
C ALA A 351 22.58 14.35 -5.49
N GLY A 352 22.14 13.15 -5.08
CA GLY A 352 22.76 11.90 -5.52
C GLY A 352 22.65 11.65 -7.02
N HIS A 353 21.71 12.28 -7.73
CA HIS A 353 21.63 12.24 -9.19
C HIS A 353 22.52 13.29 -9.88
N SER A 354 23.13 14.21 -9.13
CA SER A 354 23.93 15.27 -9.73
C SER A 354 25.20 14.71 -10.37
N ALA A 355 25.55 15.24 -11.55
CA ALA A 355 26.75 14.83 -12.28
C ALA A 355 28.03 15.00 -11.46
N SER A 356 28.11 16.06 -10.63
CA SER A 356 29.26 16.33 -9.79
C SER A 356 29.46 15.29 -8.68
N VAL A 357 28.40 14.88 -7.98
CA VAL A 357 28.47 13.82 -6.95
C VAL A 357 28.85 12.49 -7.59
N GLN A 358 28.19 12.14 -8.71
CA GLN A 358 28.44 10.90 -9.45
C GLN A 358 29.88 10.84 -10.00
N LEU A 359 30.39 11.94 -10.56
CA LEU A 359 31.74 12.02 -11.10
C LEU A 359 32.81 11.88 -10.01
N LEU A 360 32.63 12.55 -8.85
CA LEU A 360 33.58 12.46 -7.74
C LEU A 360 33.64 11.05 -7.14
N ALA A 361 32.49 10.38 -7.00
CA ALA A 361 32.44 8.98 -6.57
C ALA A 361 33.09 8.04 -7.61
N LEU A 362 32.84 8.28 -8.90
CA LEU A 362 33.44 7.52 -10.00
C LEU A 362 34.97 7.69 -10.06
N ILE A 363 35.49 8.91 -9.88
CA ILE A 363 36.94 9.18 -9.82
C ILE A 363 37.58 8.40 -8.67
N SER A 364 36.94 8.39 -7.49
CA SER A 364 37.42 7.63 -6.35
C SER A 364 37.53 6.13 -6.67
N LEU A 365 36.44 5.54 -7.18
CA LEU A 365 36.39 4.12 -7.53
C LEU A 365 37.42 3.78 -8.63
N ALA A 366 37.47 4.58 -9.68
CA ALA A 366 38.35 4.37 -10.82
C ALA A 366 39.83 4.54 -10.45
N ALA A 367 40.16 5.43 -9.51
CA ALA A 367 41.53 5.60 -9.02
C ALA A 367 42.03 4.34 -8.29
N VAL A 368 41.19 3.76 -7.42
CA VAL A 368 41.49 2.51 -6.70
C VAL A 368 41.53 1.32 -7.67
N ALA A 369 40.60 1.23 -8.61
CA ALA A 369 40.59 0.13 -9.58
C ALA A 369 41.78 0.20 -10.55
N ALA A 370 42.18 1.40 -10.98
CA ALA A 370 43.38 1.60 -11.79
C ALA A 370 44.66 1.27 -11.02
N SER A 371 44.65 1.35 -9.69
CA SER A 371 45.88 1.16 -8.91
C SER A 371 46.37 -0.28 -8.84
N VAL A 372 45.47 -1.22 -9.05
CA VAL A 372 45.78 -2.66 -9.02
C VAL A 372 46.12 -3.23 -10.40
N VAL A 373 46.07 -2.42 -11.47
CA VAL A 373 46.46 -2.83 -12.82
C VAL A 373 47.99 -2.75 -12.98
N ASN A 374 48.61 -3.87 -13.36
CA ASN A 374 50.07 -4.05 -13.46
C ASN A 374 50.82 -3.84 -12.13
N ALA A 375 50.17 -4.04 -10.98
CA ALA A 375 50.86 -4.09 -9.70
C ALA A 375 51.78 -5.32 -9.68
N ALA A 376 53.09 -5.09 -9.54
CA ALA A 376 54.07 -6.17 -9.46
C ALA A 376 53.76 -7.06 -8.26
N SER A 377 53.63 -8.37 -8.48
CA SER A 377 53.42 -9.34 -7.41
C SER A 377 54.59 -9.30 -6.42
N PRO A 378 54.37 -9.14 -5.10
CA PRO A 378 55.45 -9.02 -4.10
C PRO A 378 56.31 -10.29 -3.88
N GLY A 379 56.18 -11.33 -4.71
CA GLY A 379 56.64 -12.69 -4.38
C GLY A 379 57.92 -13.20 -5.05
N ARG A 380 58.55 -12.46 -5.98
CA ARG A 380 59.81 -12.91 -6.62
C ARG A 380 61.02 -12.25 -5.97
N SER A 381 61.35 -12.71 -4.76
CA SER A 381 62.72 -12.64 -4.25
C SER A 381 63.62 -13.44 -5.21
N LYS A 382 64.54 -12.75 -5.89
CA LYS A 382 65.69 -13.37 -6.56
C LYS A 382 66.55 -14.01 -5.47
N ALA A 383 66.37 -15.30 -5.20
CA ALA A 383 67.41 -16.09 -4.56
C ALA A 383 68.54 -16.28 -5.59
N ALA A 384 69.63 -15.56 -5.36
CA ALA A 384 70.84 -15.53 -6.16
C ALA A 384 71.49 -16.93 -6.23
N GLY A 385 72.13 -17.20 -7.36
CA GLY A 385 72.88 -18.42 -7.61
C GLY A 385 74.01 -18.64 -6.59
N SER A 386 74.14 -19.89 -6.16
CA SER A 386 75.34 -20.40 -5.51
C SER A 386 76.30 -20.91 -6.59
N ASP A 387 77.47 -20.27 -6.68
CA ASP A 387 78.67 -20.81 -7.33
C ASP A 387 79.04 -22.17 -6.73
N PRO A 388 79.53 -23.15 -7.53
CA PRO A 388 80.26 -24.28 -7.03
C PRO A 388 81.77 -23.99 -7.10
N LEU A 389 82.47 -23.99 -5.96
CA LEU A 389 83.92 -24.10 -5.91
C LEU A 389 84.32 -25.23 -4.94
N HIS A 390 85.08 -26.16 -5.53
CA HIS A 390 86.09 -27.08 -4.99
C HIS A 390 85.99 -27.64 -3.57
#